data_AF-A0A7C8B3J1-F1
#
_entry.id   AF-A0A7C8B3J1-F1
#
_cell.length_a   1.000
_cell.length_b   1.000
_cell.length_c   1.000
_cell.angle_alpha   90.00
_cell.angle_beta   90.00
_cell.angle_gamma   90.00
#
_symmetry.space_group_name_H-M   'P 1'
#
loop_
_entity.id
_entity.type
_entity.pdbx_description
1 polymer ?
#
loop_
_entity_poly.entity_id
_entity_poly.type
_entity_poly.pdbx_seq_one_letter_code
_entity_poly.pdbx_strand_id
1 'polypeptide(L)'
;MRLLIALILSVHFFAFAALAKSIEKVKVLMGHEEDQTAIAFSGDGSFMATGSADKTVIIWDAKTFRQLKHLTGHSETVWAAAFSPDAKTLYTGDSDKRVIAWMLRAECRN
;
A
#
# COMPACT_ATOMS: atom_id res chain seq x y z
N MET A 1 45.63 10.98 27.84
CA MET A 1 45.18 9.96 26.85
C MET A 1 43.87 9.25 27.24
N ARG A 2 43.69 8.80 28.50
CA ARG A 2 42.45 8.11 28.95
C ARG A 2 41.17 8.98 28.96
N LEU A 3 41.29 10.28 29.23
CA LEU A 3 40.15 11.22 29.23
C LEU A 3 39.64 11.56 27.82
N LEU A 4 40.53 11.57 26.82
CA LEU A 4 40.17 11.88 25.43
C LEU A 4 39.34 10.75 24.79
N ILE A 5 39.68 9.49 25.08
CA ILE A 5 38.99 8.30 24.57
C ILE A 5 37.58 8.18 25.16
N ALA A 6 37.39 8.53 26.44
CA ALA A 6 36.08 8.52 27.09
C ALA A 6 35.12 9.59 26.54
N LEU A 7 35.63 10.77 26.18
CA LEU A 7 34.85 11.83 25.53
C LEU A 7 34.47 11.47 24.08
N ILE A 8 35.37 10.83 23.33
CA ILE A 8 35.08 10.38 21.96
C ILE A 8 34.01 9.28 21.96
N LEU A 9 34.05 8.33 22.90
CA LEU A 9 33.03 7.28 23.05
C LEU A 9 31.69 7.84 23.57
N SER A 10 31.70 8.84 24.46
CA SER A 10 30.49 9.49 24.97
C SER A 10 29.70 10.22 23.88
N VAL A 11 30.39 10.97 23.01
CA VAL A 11 29.73 11.73 21.94
C VAL A 11 29.25 10.84 20.78
N HIS A 12 29.97 9.76 20.46
CA HIS A 12 29.54 8.81 19.43
C HIS A 12 28.42 7.86 19.91
N PHE A 13 28.39 7.50 21.19
CA PHE A 13 27.34 6.66 21.75
C PHE A 13 25.97 7.36 21.77
N PHE A 14 25.94 8.68 22.02
CA PHE A 14 24.71 9.48 21.95
C PHE A 14 24.26 9.79 20.51
N ALA A 15 25.17 9.89 19.54
CA ALA A 15 24.83 10.13 18.13
C ALA A 15 24.27 8.89 17.40
N PHE A 16 24.51 7.68 17.93
CA PHE A 16 24.09 6.43 17.27
C PHE A 16 22.69 5.93 17.66
N ALA A 17 22.04 6.55 18.65
CA ALA A 17 20.72 6.13 19.12
C ALA A 17 19.53 6.73 18.33
N ALA A 18 19.78 7.48 17.25
CA ALA A 18 18.75 8.26 16.53
C ALA A 18 18.21 7.60 15.24
N LEU A 19 18.47 6.32 14.97
CA LEU A 19 18.12 5.68 13.69
C LEU A 19 17.29 4.39 13.81
N ALA A 20 16.77 4.05 14.99
CA ALA A 20 15.76 3.00 15.09
C ALA A 20 14.41 3.58 14.66
N LYS A 21 14.07 3.47 13.37
CA LYS A 21 12.73 3.78 12.87
C LYS A 21 11.77 2.77 13.51
N SER A 22 10.91 3.23 14.43
CA SER A 22 9.89 2.37 15.04
C SER A 22 8.85 1.97 13.98
N ILE A 23 8.40 0.72 14.04
CA ILE A 23 7.23 0.27 13.27
C ILE A 23 6.00 0.61 14.11
N GLU A 24 5.19 1.55 13.61
CA GLU A 24 3.98 2.00 14.28
C GLU A 24 2.75 1.72 13.42
N LYS A 25 1.67 1.26 14.06
CA LYS A 25 0.38 1.09 13.39
C LYS A 25 -0.22 2.46 13.11
N VAL A 26 -0.32 2.82 11.83
CA VAL A 26 -0.86 4.14 11.41
C VAL A 26 -2.38 4.12 11.25
N LYS A 27 -2.94 3.14 10.55
CA LYS A 27 -4.38 3.09 10.22
C LYS A 27 -4.86 1.66 9.96
N VAL A 28 -6.11 1.38 10.30
CA VAL A 28 -6.85 0.19 9.81
C VAL A 28 -7.79 0.64 8.72
N LEU A 29 -7.74 -0.04 7.57
CA LEU A 29 -8.61 0.23 6.43
C LEU A 29 -9.73 -0.80 6.44
N MET A 30 -10.97 -0.33 6.52
CA MET A 30 -12.18 -1.14 6.56
C MET A 30 -12.99 -0.85 5.30
N GLY A 31 -13.53 -1.88 4.66
CA GLY A 31 -14.36 -1.71 3.47
C GLY A 31 -14.75 -3.02 2.79
N HIS A 32 -13.92 -4.05 2.91
CA HIS A 32 -14.26 -5.40 2.47
C HIS A 32 -15.21 -6.10 3.45
N GLU A 33 -16.10 -6.93 2.91
CA GLU A 33 -17.08 -7.69 3.68
C GLU A 33 -16.57 -9.09 4.05
N GLU A 34 -15.56 -9.57 3.32
CA GLU A 34 -14.86 -10.84 3.58
C GLU A 34 -13.34 -10.63 3.67
N ASP A 35 -12.61 -11.73 3.80
CA ASP A 35 -11.16 -11.73 3.97
C ASP A 35 -10.44 -11.04 2.81
N GLN A 36 -9.52 -10.14 3.18
CA GLN A 36 -8.60 -9.53 2.22
C GLN A 36 -7.57 -10.56 1.77
N THR A 37 -7.41 -10.68 0.46
CA THR A 37 -6.56 -11.69 -0.17
C THR A 37 -5.43 -11.09 -1.00
N ALA A 38 -5.48 -9.79 -1.34
CA ALA A 38 -4.44 -9.13 -2.12
C ALA A 38 -4.24 -7.65 -1.72
N ILE A 39 -3.00 -7.15 -1.89
CA ILE A 39 -2.63 -5.74 -1.76
C ILE A 39 -1.61 -5.35 -2.83
N ALA A 40 -1.76 -4.16 -3.40
CA ALA A 40 -0.80 -3.60 -4.36
C ALA A 40 -0.66 -2.09 -4.19
N PHE A 41 0.53 -1.55 -4.45
CA PHE A 41 0.81 -0.13 -4.48
C PHE A 41 1.14 0.32 -5.90
N SER A 42 0.71 1.51 -6.28
CA SER A 42 1.12 2.13 -7.54
C SER A 42 2.59 2.56 -7.47
N GLY A 43 3.28 2.56 -8.63
CA GLY A 43 4.70 2.90 -8.69
C GLY A 43 5.02 4.34 -8.24
N ASP A 44 4.05 5.24 -8.35
CA ASP A 44 4.15 6.64 -7.89
C ASP A 44 3.72 6.83 -6.42
N GLY A 45 3.23 5.77 -5.76
CA GLY A 45 2.74 5.82 -4.38
C GLY A 45 1.48 6.66 -4.19
N SER A 46 0.74 6.98 -5.26
CA SER A 46 -0.52 7.73 -5.17
C SER A 46 -1.69 6.83 -4.75
N PHE A 47 -1.67 5.56 -5.16
CA PHE A 47 -2.77 4.63 -4.98
C PHE A 47 -2.31 3.34 -4.30
N MET A 48 -3.25 2.76 -3.55
CA MET A 48 -3.17 1.40 -3.07
C MET A 48 -4.44 0.68 -3.48
N ALA A 49 -4.33 -0.59 -3.87
CA ALA A 49 -5.45 -1.45 -4.22
C ALA A 49 -5.48 -2.64 -3.28
N THR A 50 -6.68 -3.05 -2.88
CA THR A 50 -6.92 -4.25 -2.08
C THR A 50 -7.96 -5.13 -2.75
N GLY A 51 -7.69 -6.44 -2.84
CA GLY A 51 -8.62 -7.45 -3.34
C GLY A 51 -9.09 -8.38 -2.23
N SER A 52 -10.29 -8.94 -2.37
CA SER A 52 -10.96 -9.70 -1.31
C SER A 52 -11.73 -10.92 -1.83
N ALA A 53 -12.05 -11.83 -0.90
CA ALA A 53 -12.96 -12.95 -1.10
C ALA A 53 -14.39 -12.51 -1.44
N ASP A 54 -14.77 -11.29 -1.05
CA ASP A 54 -16.06 -10.65 -1.41
C ASP A 54 -16.18 -10.30 -2.92
N LYS A 55 -15.18 -10.67 -3.74
CA LYS A 55 -15.14 -10.49 -5.20
C LYS A 55 -15.01 -9.03 -5.62
N THR A 56 -14.56 -8.17 -4.72
CA THR A 56 -14.38 -6.74 -4.98
C THR A 56 -12.92 -6.32 -4.89
N VAL A 57 -12.65 -5.15 -5.46
CA VAL A 57 -11.37 -4.45 -5.34
C VAL A 57 -11.64 -3.05 -4.84
N ILE A 58 -10.93 -2.62 -3.80
CA ILE A 58 -11.03 -1.25 -3.28
C ILE A 58 -9.76 -0.48 -3.64
N ILE A 59 -9.94 0.72 -4.20
CA ILE A 59 -8.86 1.67 -4.45
C ILE A 59 -8.83 2.70 -3.33
N TRP A 60 -7.65 2.94 -2.80
CA TRP A 60 -7.36 3.87 -1.71
C TRP A 60 -6.39 4.94 -2.18
N ASP A 61 -6.55 6.15 -1.65
CA ASP A 61 -5.50 7.15 -1.65
C ASP A 61 -4.43 6.71 -0.65
N ALA A 62 -3.22 6.44 -1.13
CA ALA A 62 -2.16 5.84 -0.30
C ALA A 62 -1.56 6.83 0.73
N LYS A 63 -1.77 8.14 0.55
CA LYS A 63 -1.24 9.18 1.45
C LYS A 63 -2.21 9.51 2.58
N THR A 64 -3.50 9.52 2.27
CA THR A 64 -4.57 9.92 3.19
C THR A 64 -5.39 8.75 3.71
N PHE A 65 -5.18 7.55 3.16
CA PHE A 65 -5.90 6.32 3.49
C PHE A 65 -7.41 6.40 3.26
N ARG A 66 -7.85 7.29 2.37
CA ARG A 66 -9.26 7.44 2.00
C ARG A 66 -9.63 6.46 0.90
N GLN A 67 -10.78 5.80 1.04
CA GLN A 67 -11.36 5.00 -0.03
C GLN A 67 -11.76 5.92 -1.19
N LEU A 68 -11.28 5.61 -2.39
CA LEU A 68 -11.55 6.36 -3.62
C LEU A 68 -12.62 5.68 -4.46
N LYS A 69 -12.50 4.36 -4.65
CA LYS A 69 -13.42 3.59 -5.50
C LYS A 69 -13.60 2.17 -4.95
N HIS A 70 -14.80 1.65 -5.20
CA HIS A 70 -15.18 0.27 -4.94
C HIS A 70 -15.49 -0.37 -6.30
N LEU A 71 -14.70 -1.34 -6.70
CA LEU A 71 -14.73 -1.94 -8.02
C LEU A 71 -15.38 -3.32 -7.93
N THR A 72 -16.43 -3.51 -8.72
CA THR A 72 -17.17 -4.77 -8.84
C THR A 72 -17.02 -5.31 -10.27
N GLY A 73 -17.04 -6.63 -10.44
CA GLY A 73 -16.95 -7.26 -11.76
C GLY A 73 -16.28 -8.63 -11.76
N HIS A 74 -15.50 -8.95 -10.72
CA HIS A 74 -15.00 -10.31 -10.53
C HIS A 74 -16.14 -11.26 -10.16
N SER A 75 -16.07 -12.50 -10.67
CA SER A 75 -17.04 -13.54 -10.36
C SER A 75 -16.62 -14.37 -9.15
N GLU A 76 -15.35 -14.31 -8.73
CA GLU A 76 -14.77 -15.08 -7.64
C GLU A 76 -13.75 -14.26 -6.83
N THR A 77 -13.21 -14.86 -5.76
CA THR A 77 -12.19 -14.26 -4.88
C THR A 77 -11.03 -13.64 -5.64
N VAL A 78 -10.66 -12.41 -5.29
CA VAL A 78 -9.57 -11.67 -5.93
C VAL A 78 -8.25 -11.87 -5.19
N TRP A 79 -7.39 -12.73 -5.71
CA TRP A 79 -6.12 -13.08 -5.03
C TRP A 79 -4.87 -12.44 -5.64
N ALA A 80 -5.01 -11.70 -6.73
CA ALA A 80 -3.90 -10.98 -7.34
C ALA A 80 -4.29 -9.54 -7.66
N ALA A 81 -3.38 -8.62 -7.39
CA ALA A 81 -3.46 -7.23 -7.78
C ALA A 81 -2.06 -6.72 -8.13
N ALA A 82 -1.92 -5.99 -9.23
CA ALA A 82 -0.66 -5.37 -9.64
C ALA A 82 -0.90 -4.10 -10.46
N PHE A 83 -0.21 -3.02 -10.09
CA PHE A 83 -0.22 -1.80 -10.88
C PHE A 83 0.78 -1.88 -12.04
N SER A 84 0.44 -1.24 -13.16
CA SER A 84 1.40 -0.93 -14.21
C SER A 84 2.50 0.00 -13.66
N PRO A 85 3.73 -0.06 -14.20
CA PRO A 85 4.82 0.81 -13.75
C PRO A 85 4.52 2.31 -13.86
N ASP A 86 3.66 2.70 -14.80
CA ASP A 86 3.23 4.08 -14.99
C ASP A 86 2.05 4.51 -14.09
N ALA A 87 1.61 3.64 -13.17
CA ALA A 87 0.52 3.85 -12.22
C ALA A 87 -0.88 4.09 -12.83
N LYS A 88 -1.06 3.93 -14.15
CA LYS A 88 -2.34 4.23 -14.82
C LYS A 88 -3.30 3.06 -14.88
N THR A 89 -2.80 1.83 -14.81
CA THR A 89 -3.63 0.63 -14.94
C THR A 89 -3.38 -0.29 -13.76
N LEU A 90 -4.46 -0.77 -13.15
CA LEU A 90 -4.43 -1.86 -12.18
C LEU A 90 -4.92 -3.14 -12.86
N TYR A 91 -4.19 -4.23 -12.70
CA TYR A 91 -4.62 -5.56 -13.11
C TYR A 91 -4.98 -6.37 -11.88
N THR A 92 -6.15 -7.01 -11.90
CA THR A 92 -6.59 -7.90 -10.82
C THR A 92 -7.04 -9.25 -11.37
N GLY A 93 -6.75 -10.32 -10.63
CA GLY A 93 -7.03 -11.70 -11.02
C GLY A 93 -7.89 -12.43 -9.99
N ASP A 94 -8.84 -13.25 -10.47
CA ASP A 94 -9.76 -14.05 -9.64
C ASP A 94 -9.73 -15.57 -9.90
N SER A 95 -10.31 -16.35 -8.97
CA SER A 95 -10.35 -17.84 -9.01
C SER A 95 -10.94 -18.41 -10.28
N ASP A 96 -11.73 -17.64 -11.02
CA ASP A 96 -12.36 -18.03 -12.29
C ASP A 96 -11.45 -17.79 -13.50
N LYS A 97 -10.13 -17.61 -13.26
CA LYS A 97 -9.10 -17.41 -14.29
C LYS A 97 -9.30 -16.12 -15.09
N ARG A 98 -10.02 -15.14 -14.54
CA ARG A 98 -10.21 -13.84 -15.19
C ARG A 98 -9.17 -12.85 -14.71
N VAL A 99 -8.75 -11.99 -15.62
CA VAL A 99 -7.97 -10.80 -15.31
C VAL A 99 -8.79 -9.58 -15.76
N ILE A 100 -8.96 -8.62 -14.87
CA ILE A 100 -9.62 -7.35 -15.18
C ILE A 100 -8.56 -6.24 -15.13
N ALA A 101 -8.56 -5.40 -16.16
CA ALA A 101 -7.73 -4.20 -16.23
C ALA A 101 -8.58 -2.96 -15.91
N TRP A 102 -8.20 -2.23 -14.87
CA TRP A 102 -8.85 -1.00 -14.42
C TRP A 102 -7.97 0.20 -14.76
N MET A 103 -8.47 1.07 -15.62
CA MET A 103 -7.74 2.28 -15.98
C MET A 103 -8.11 3.41 -15.02
N LEU A 104 -7.12 3.89 -14.27
CA LEU A 104 -7.25 4.99 -13.33
C LEU A 104 -7.02 6.30 -14.08
N ARG A 105 -8.12 6.90 -14.55
CA ARG A 105 -8.08 8.27 -15.04
C ARG A 105 -8.28 9.21 -13.87
N ALA A 106 -7.38 10.19 -13.72
CA ALA A 106 -7.76 11.41 -13.05
C ALA A 106 -8.84 12.04 -13.93
N GLU A 107 -10.09 12.04 -13.47
CA GLU A 107 -11.09 12.93 -14.06
C GLU A 107 -10.50 14.34 -13.97
N CYS A 108 -10.31 14.99 -15.12
CA CYS A 108 -10.11 16.44 -15.12
C CYS A 108 -11.36 17.01 -14.45
N ARG A 109 -11.22 17.48 -13.20
CA ARG A 109 -12.27 18.29 -12.58
C ARG A 109 -12.33 19.57 -13.40
N ASN A 110 -13.33 19.67 -14.27
CA ASN A 110 -13.74 20.95 -14.86
C ASN A 110 -14.32 21.86 -13.77
#